data_AF-A0A7Y4Q919-F1
#
_entry.id   AF-A0A7Y4Q919-F1
#
_cell.length_a   1.000
_cell.length_b   1.000
_cell.length_c   1.000
_cell.angle_alpha   90.00
_cell.angle_beta   90.00
_cell.angle_gamma   90.00
#
_symmetry.space_group_name_H-M   'P 1'
#
loop_
_entity.id
_entity.type
_entity.pdbx_description
1 polymer ?
#
loop_
_entity_poly.entity_id
_entity_poly.type
_entity_poly.pdbx_seq_one_letter_code
_entity_poly.pdbx_strand_id
1 'polypeptide(L)'
;MQKEQIADILKNPKKQQIIAESDFHFQKGQDALKKWLDMKISDGLKTQLLELSKDYDQIQEEAKTNQEIKTVLEHLFEIISYCDSKAKDKLIYNQYEDKRCLAMAFVRMNNWVEHLILFKLNPTQLKVGSTKNAFNYLLDPGNNATILSENHRELIIKNLSKKEFDSVNFVNDLKSLFREFNISVKNPLNYTDLLS
;
A
#
# COMPACT_ATOMS: atom_id res chain seq x y z
N MET A 1 -7.51 1.87 -26.44
CA MET A 1 -8.03 2.98 -25.63
C MET A 1 -7.85 4.25 -26.44
N GLN A 2 -8.86 5.14 -26.55
CA GLN A 2 -8.73 6.32 -27.41
C GLN A 2 -8.09 7.49 -26.65
N LYS A 3 -7.21 8.27 -27.31
CA LYS A 3 -6.50 9.41 -26.69
C LYS A 3 -7.44 10.44 -26.05
N GLU A 4 -8.57 10.71 -26.69
CA GLU A 4 -9.57 11.65 -26.19
C GLU A 4 -10.21 11.18 -24.88
N GLN A 5 -10.46 9.87 -24.75
CA GLN A 5 -11.01 9.28 -23.52
C GLN A 5 -10.03 9.44 -22.35
N ILE A 6 -8.73 9.22 -22.58
CA ILE A 6 -7.71 9.43 -21.55
C ILE A 6 -7.60 10.90 -21.17
N ALA A 7 -7.57 11.80 -22.14
CA ALA A 7 -7.52 13.23 -21.87
C ALA A 7 -8.72 13.68 -21.02
N ASP A 8 -9.91 13.11 -21.26
CA ASP A 8 -11.10 13.41 -20.47
C ASP A 8 -11.04 12.84 -19.04
N ILE A 9 -10.60 11.59 -18.87
CA ILE A 9 -10.38 10.97 -17.55
C ILE A 9 -9.40 11.80 -16.71
N LEU A 10 -8.34 12.34 -17.33
CA LEU A 10 -7.35 13.13 -16.64
C LEU A 10 -7.90 14.46 -16.12
N LYS A 11 -9.01 15.00 -16.66
CA LYS A 11 -9.65 16.21 -16.13
C LYS A 11 -10.31 16.00 -14.76
N ASN A 12 -10.43 14.75 -14.29
CA ASN A 12 -10.96 14.47 -12.98
C ASN A 12 -10.18 15.25 -11.89
N PRO A 13 -10.85 15.96 -10.96
CA PRO A 13 -10.18 16.78 -9.95
C PRO A 13 -9.15 16.03 -9.09
N LYS A 14 -9.41 14.76 -8.74
CA LYS A 14 -8.46 13.93 -7.98
C LYS A 14 -7.21 13.62 -8.79
N LYS A 15 -7.37 13.32 -10.08
CA LYS A 15 -6.25 13.05 -10.99
C LYS A 15 -5.43 14.32 -11.22
N GLN A 16 -6.07 15.47 -11.37
CA GLN A 16 -5.40 16.78 -11.45
C GLN A 16 -4.62 17.12 -10.18
N GLN A 17 -5.14 16.77 -9.00
CA GLN A 17 -4.42 16.91 -7.74
C GLN A 17 -3.12 16.09 -7.75
N ILE A 18 -3.18 14.80 -8.10
CA ILE A 18 -2.00 13.92 -8.19
C ILE A 18 -0.97 14.46 -9.19
N ILE A 19 -1.43 14.97 -10.34
CA ILE A 19 -0.57 15.56 -11.39
C ILE A 19 0.20 16.78 -10.85
N ALA A 20 -0.48 17.65 -10.12
CA ALA A 20 0.07 18.93 -9.66
C ALA A 20 0.87 18.82 -8.35
N GLU A 21 0.75 17.72 -7.61
CA GLU A 21 1.37 17.54 -6.29
C GLU A 21 2.89 17.46 -6.39
N SER A 22 3.58 18.35 -5.67
CA SER A 22 5.05 18.40 -5.62
C SER A 22 5.65 17.29 -4.77
N ASP A 23 4.94 16.89 -3.73
CA ASP A 23 5.36 15.85 -2.82
C ASP A 23 4.79 14.49 -3.25
N PHE A 24 5.30 13.42 -2.66
CA PHE A 24 4.73 12.11 -2.87
C PHE A 24 3.32 12.06 -2.25
N HIS A 25 2.32 11.68 -3.05
CA HIS A 25 0.90 11.70 -2.71
C HIS A 25 0.58 10.89 -1.43
N PHE A 26 1.40 9.88 -1.13
CA PHE A 26 1.30 9.03 0.06
C PHE A 26 2.50 9.12 1.01
N GLN A 27 3.18 10.28 1.07
CA GLN A 27 4.36 10.48 1.93
C GLN A 27 4.16 10.03 3.38
N LYS A 28 3.05 10.39 4.03
CA LYS A 28 2.77 9.99 5.43
C LYS A 28 2.70 8.47 5.63
N GLY A 29 2.20 7.74 4.62
CA GLY A 29 2.17 6.28 4.65
C GLY A 29 3.57 5.68 4.50
N GLN A 30 4.38 6.27 3.61
CA GLN A 30 5.77 5.87 3.46
C GLN A 30 6.58 6.13 4.74
N ASP A 31 6.38 7.28 5.37
CA ASP A 31 7.09 7.66 6.59
C ASP A 31 6.69 6.75 7.77
N ALA A 32 5.39 6.46 7.92
CA ALA A 32 4.90 5.53 8.94
C ALA A 32 5.48 4.12 8.76
N LEU A 33 5.54 3.62 7.51
CA LEU A 33 6.13 2.31 7.23
C LEU A 33 7.63 2.28 7.51
N LYS A 34 8.38 3.31 7.08
CA LYS A 34 9.83 3.42 7.36
C LYS A 34 10.08 3.46 8.86
N LYS A 35 9.30 4.25 9.61
CA LYS A 35 9.37 4.30 11.07
C LYS A 35 9.14 2.92 11.71
N TRP A 36 8.17 2.15 11.21
CA TRP A 36 7.97 0.77 11.66
C TRP A 36 9.19 -0.09 11.36
N LEU A 37 9.75 -0.04 10.15
CA LEU A 37 10.91 -0.85 9.78
C LEU A 37 12.16 -0.50 10.62
N ASP A 38 12.38 0.79 10.89
CA ASP A 38 13.54 1.29 11.63
C ASP A 38 13.42 1.11 13.16
N MET A 39 12.21 0.89 13.67
CA MET A 39 11.97 0.69 15.10
C MET A 39 12.83 -0.46 15.66
N LYS A 40 13.57 -0.23 16.75
CA LYS A 40 14.32 -1.30 17.42
C LYS A 40 13.36 -2.17 18.23
N ILE A 41 13.47 -3.49 18.03
CA ILE A 41 12.63 -4.50 18.70
C ILE A 41 13.58 -5.52 19.32
N SER A 42 13.42 -5.82 20.62
CA SER A 42 14.19 -6.84 21.32
C SER A 42 13.88 -8.24 20.76
N ASP A 43 14.82 -9.18 20.85
CA ASP A 43 14.57 -10.53 20.31
C ASP A 43 13.40 -11.23 21.02
N GLY A 44 13.22 -10.99 22.33
CA GLY A 44 12.04 -11.47 23.07
C GLY A 44 10.73 -10.93 22.50
N LEU A 45 10.66 -9.62 22.24
CA LEU A 45 9.47 -9.01 21.63
C LEU A 45 9.25 -9.50 20.18
N LYS A 46 10.31 -9.74 19.39
CA LYS A 46 10.17 -10.30 18.04
C LYS A 46 9.48 -11.66 18.06
N THR A 47 9.94 -12.57 18.92
CA THR A 47 9.33 -13.90 19.07
C THR A 47 7.88 -13.79 19.53
N GLN A 48 7.60 -12.91 20.50
CA GLN A 48 6.26 -12.69 21.00
C GLN A 48 5.32 -12.15 19.91
N LEU A 49 5.75 -11.14 19.14
CA LEU A 49 4.97 -10.56 18.05
C LEU A 49 4.66 -11.58 16.95
N LEU A 50 5.63 -12.40 16.55
CA LEU A 50 5.44 -13.44 15.53
C LEU A 50 4.44 -14.52 15.95
N GLU A 51 4.37 -14.83 17.24
CA GLU A 51 3.40 -15.80 17.75
C GLU A 51 2.00 -15.18 17.86
N LEU A 52 1.91 -14.04 18.53
CA LEU A 52 0.64 -13.32 18.73
C LEU A 52 0.02 -12.86 17.42
N SER A 53 0.80 -12.54 16.39
CA SER A 53 0.26 -12.03 15.12
C SER A 53 -0.65 -13.02 14.39
N LYS A 54 -0.57 -14.31 14.73
CA LYS A 54 -1.44 -15.36 14.18
C LYS A 54 -2.86 -15.30 14.75
N ASP A 55 -3.05 -14.66 15.90
CA ASP A 55 -4.33 -14.46 16.57
C ASP A 55 -4.55 -12.97 16.85
N TYR A 56 -5.37 -12.35 16.00
CA TYR A 56 -5.65 -10.92 16.05
C TYR A 56 -6.40 -10.49 17.31
N ASP A 57 -7.18 -11.37 17.93
CA ASP A 57 -7.88 -11.02 19.17
C ASP A 57 -6.92 -11.12 20.35
N GLN A 58 -6.06 -12.15 20.37
CA GLN A 58 -5.05 -12.32 21.41
C GLN A 58 -4.03 -11.18 21.44
N ILE A 59 -3.49 -10.75 20.28
CA ILE A 59 -2.53 -9.63 20.24
C ILE A 59 -3.15 -8.32 20.72
N GLN A 60 -4.45 -8.11 20.47
CA GLN A 60 -5.17 -6.95 20.97
C GLN A 60 -5.43 -7.03 22.48
N GLU A 61 -5.69 -8.22 23.02
CA GLU A 61 -5.84 -8.42 24.46
C GLU A 61 -4.52 -8.13 25.19
N GLU A 62 -3.42 -8.69 24.69
CA GLU A 62 -2.09 -8.46 25.24
C GLU A 62 -1.70 -6.97 25.22
N ALA A 63 -2.07 -6.24 24.16
CA ALA A 63 -1.85 -4.80 24.05
C ALA A 63 -2.55 -3.96 25.14
N LYS A 64 -3.53 -4.51 25.87
CA LYS A 64 -4.20 -3.77 26.96
C LYS A 64 -3.31 -3.63 28.19
N THR A 65 -2.39 -4.57 28.41
CA THR A 65 -1.52 -4.63 29.59
C THR A 65 -0.04 -4.50 29.23
N ASN A 66 0.34 -4.77 27.98
CA ASN A 66 1.71 -4.67 27.49
C ASN A 66 1.92 -3.42 26.62
N GLN A 67 2.60 -2.43 27.18
CA GLN A 67 2.81 -1.13 26.52
C GLN A 67 3.67 -1.22 25.26
N GLU A 68 4.62 -2.16 25.18
CA GLU A 68 5.45 -2.34 23.98
C GLU A 68 4.60 -2.86 22.81
N ILE A 69 3.77 -3.88 23.05
CA ILE A 69 2.86 -4.44 22.05
C ILE A 69 1.81 -3.41 21.63
N LYS A 70 1.26 -2.64 22.58
CA LYS A 70 0.35 -1.53 22.28
C LYS A 70 0.98 -0.53 21.31
N THR A 71 2.21 -0.10 21.60
CA THR A 71 2.94 0.87 20.78
C THR A 71 3.17 0.32 19.36
N VAL A 72 3.49 -0.98 19.24
CA VAL A 72 3.59 -1.64 17.94
C VAL A 72 2.26 -1.60 17.20
N LEU A 73 1.16 -2.04 17.81
CA LEU A 73 -0.15 -2.05 17.16
C LEU A 73 -0.62 -0.66 16.71
N GLU A 74 -0.39 0.37 17.50
CA GLU A 74 -0.71 1.75 17.13
C GLU A 74 0.03 2.17 15.85
N HIS A 75 1.31 1.81 15.71
CA HIS A 75 2.05 2.03 14.46
C HIS A 75 1.51 1.22 13.28
N LEU A 76 1.12 -0.04 13.52
CA LEU A 76 0.55 -0.87 12.45
C LEU A 76 -0.79 -0.27 11.98
N PHE A 77 -1.67 0.14 12.91
CA PHE A 77 -2.94 0.77 12.57
C PHE A 77 -2.76 2.08 11.82
N GLU A 78 -1.73 2.87 12.17
CA GLU A 78 -1.34 4.05 11.39
C GLU A 78 -1.01 3.71 9.94
N ILE A 79 -0.13 2.72 9.70
CA ILE A 79 0.22 2.29 8.35
C ILE A 79 -1.01 1.80 7.59
N ILE A 80 -1.82 0.94 8.21
CA ILE A 80 -3.01 0.34 7.59
C ILE A 80 -4.03 1.41 7.21
N SER A 81 -4.13 2.50 7.99
CA SER A 81 -5.02 3.63 7.71
C SER A 81 -4.72 4.34 6.39
N TYR A 82 -3.47 4.27 5.91
CA TYR A 82 -3.05 4.76 4.60
C TYR A 82 -3.17 3.71 3.50
N CYS A 83 -3.22 2.42 3.83
CA CYS A 83 -3.32 1.33 2.86
C CYS A 83 -4.77 1.06 2.41
N ASP A 84 -5.72 1.03 3.36
CA ASP A 84 -7.09 0.57 3.10
C ASP A 84 -8.13 1.63 3.49
N SER A 85 -9.21 1.74 2.72
CA SER A 85 -10.35 2.60 3.04
C SER A 85 -11.20 2.03 4.18
N LYS A 86 -11.09 0.73 4.45
CA LYS A 86 -11.80 0.02 5.54
C LYS A 86 -10.93 -0.25 6.77
N ALA A 87 -9.77 0.39 6.87
CA ALA A 87 -8.89 0.29 8.03
C ALA A 87 -9.63 0.65 9.34
N LYS A 88 -9.34 -0.11 10.40
CA LYS A 88 -9.81 0.18 11.75
C LYS A 88 -9.34 1.57 12.18
N ASP A 89 -10.25 2.33 12.78
CA ASP A 89 -9.96 3.65 13.37
C ASP A 89 -9.25 4.62 12.41
N LYS A 90 -9.50 4.48 11.10
CA LYS A 90 -8.86 5.28 10.05
C LYS A 90 -8.97 6.78 10.29
N LEU A 91 -10.11 7.26 10.83
CA LEU A 91 -10.30 8.68 11.11
C LEU A 91 -9.34 9.21 12.17
N ILE A 92 -8.92 8.35 13.10
CA ILE A 92 -7.96 8.65 14.17
C ILE A 92 -6.54 8.66 13.59
N TYR A 93 -6.18 7.60 12.86
CA TYR A 93 -4.78 7.39 12.48
C TYR A 93 -4.37 8.03 11.14
N ASN A 94 -5.29 8.15 10.17
CA ASN A 94 -4.95 8.71 8.88
C ASN A 94 -4.86 10.23 8.98
N GLN A 95 -3.66 10.77 8.81
CA GLN A 95 -3.40 12.19 9.00
C GLN A 95 -3.66 13.05 7.75
N TYR A 96 -4.13 12.50 6.63
CA TYR A 96 -4.57 13.32 5.51
C TYR A 96 -5.95 13.92 5.79
N GLU A 97 -6.20 15.13 5.29
CA GLU A 97 -7.49 15.79 5.43
C GLU A 97 -8.60 15.01 4.70
N ASP A 98 -8.30 14.55 3.48
CA ASP A 98 -9.20 13.76 2.64
C ASP A 98 -9.25 12.27 3.00
N LYS A 99 -8.48 11.85 4.00
CA LYS A 99 -8.33 10.46 4.45
C LYS A 99 -7.97 9.50 3.30
N ARG A 100 -7.22 9.97 2.30
CA ARG A 100 -6.77 9.16 1.16
C ARG A 100 -6.07 7.88 1.61
N CYS A 101 -6.21 6.84 0.79
CA CYS A 101 -5.50 5.58 0.94
C CYS A 101 -5.18 4.98 -0.42
N LEU A 102 -4.24 4.03 -0.43
CA LEU A 102 -3.78 3.36 -1.66
C LEU A 102 -4.95 2.72 -2.42
N ALA A 103 -5.79 1.97 -1.73
CA ALA A 103 -6.89 1.26 -2.38
C ALA A 103 -8.04 0.94 -1.41
N MET A 104 -9.16 0.51 -1.99
CA MET A 104 -10.18 -0.24 -1.29
C MET A 104 -9.77 -1.73 -1.34
N ALA A 105 -8.84 -2.13 -0.48
CA ALA A 105 -8.20 -3.44 -0.60
C ALA A 105 -9.09 -4.59 -0.12
N PHE A 106 -10.08 -4.29 0.73
CA PHE A 106 -10.97 -5.29 1.36
C PHE A 106 -10.23 -6.39 2.13
N VAL A 107 -9.04 -6.07 2.64
CA VAL A 107 -8.24 -7.01 3.43
C VAL A 107 -8.66 -6.88 4.89
N ARG A 108 -8.89 -8.02 5.55
CA ARG A 108 -9.25 -8.06 6.97
C ARG A 108 -8.10 -7.59 7.85
N MET A 109 -8.42 -6.93 8.97
CA MET A 109 -7.43 -6.35 9.89
C MET A 109 -6.41 -7.36 10.42
N ASN A 110 -6.85 -8.60 10.70
CA ASN A 110 -5.95 -9.67 11.15
C ASN A 110 -4.82 -9.91 10.13
N ASN A 111 -5.15 -10.01 8.84
CA ASN A 111 -4.16 -10.21 7.79
C ASN A 111 -3.24 -8.99 7.65
N TRP A 112 -3.76 -7.77 7.77
CA TRP A 112 -2.93 -6.57 7.70
C TRP A 112 -1.87 -6.53 8.83
N VAL A 113 -2.29 -6.81 10.07
CA VAL A 113 -1.41 -6.82 11.24
C VAL A 113 -0.36 -7.94 11.11
N GLU A 114 -0.80 -9.15 10.82
CA GLU A 114 0.09 -10.29 10.63
C GLU A 114 1.12 -10.00 9.53
N HIS A 115 0.68 -9.51 8.38
CA HIS A 115 1.56 -9.30 7.25
C HIS A 115 2.55 -8.15 7.46
N LEU A 116 2.21 -7.09 8.20
CA LEU A 116 3.19 -6.05 8.56
C LEU A 116 4.26 -6.56 9.53
N ILE A 117 3.88 -7.44 10.46
CA ILE A 117 4.81 -8.09 11.38
C ILE A 117 5.74 -9.02 10.60
N LEU A 118 5.18 -9.88 9.73
CA LEU A 118 5.96 -10.75 8.85
C LEU A 118 6.86 -9.95 7.90
N PHE A 119 6.36 -8.86 7.32
CA PHE A 119 7.13 -8.02 6.39
C PHE A 119 8.44 -7.53 7.00
N LYS A 120 8.42 -7.19 8.30
CA LYS A 120 9.61 -6.75 9.02
C LYS A 120 10.44 -7.91 9.59
N LEU A 121 9.79 -8.87 10.24
CA LEU A 121 10.48 -9.85 11.11
C LEU A 121 10.73 -11.19 10.43
N ASN A 122 9.93 -11.56 9.42
CA ASN A 122 10.05 -12.83 8.71
C ASN A 122 9.55 -12.73 7.26
N PRO A 123 10.22 -11.92 6.41
CA PRO A 123 9.69 -11.56 5.08
C PRO A 123 9.57 -12.74 4.11
N THR A 124 10.26 -13.85 4.37
CA THR A 124 10.18 -15.07 3.55
C THR A 124 8.85 -15.80 3.72
N GLN A 125 8.17 -15.65 4.86
CA GLN A 125 6.84 -16.20 5.09
C GLN A 125 5.71 -15.33 4.51
N LEU A 126 5.99 -14.07 4.18
CA LEU A 126 5.00 -13.18 3.58
C LEU A 126 4.78 -13.53 2.10
N LYS A 127 3.64 -14.15 1.83
CA LYS A 127 3.17 -14.49 0.48
C LYS A 127 2.88 -13.24 -0.34
N VAL A 128 2.95 -13.40 -1.67
CA VAL A 128 2.53 -12.36 -2.62
C VAL A 128 1.02 -12.10 -2.46
N GLY A 129 0.62 -10.83 -2.57
CA GLY A 129 -0.77 -10.41 -2.46
C GLY A 129 -0.90 -8.92 -2.14
N SER A 130 -2.14 -8.47 -1.96
CA SER A 130 -2.48 -7.04 -1.82
C SER A 130 -1.70 -6.30 -0.74
N THR A 131 -1.48 -6.95 0.40
CA THR A 131 -0.74 -6.36 1.53
C THR A 131 0.74 -6.14 1.21
N LYS A 132 1.42 -7.17 0.69
CA LYS A 132 2.82 -7.09 0.24
C LYS A 132 2.99 -6.04 -0.85
N ASN A 133 2.05 -5.99 -1.80
CA ASN A 133 2.02 -4.97 -2.85
C ASN A 133 1.85 -3.56 -2.30
N ALA A 134 1.02 -3.37 -1.28
CA ALA A 134 0.86 -2.07 -0.62
C ALA A 134 2.15 -1.61 0.06
N PHE A 135 2.82 -2.50 0.80
CA PHE A 135 4.07 -2.16 1.49
C PHE A 135 5.19 -1.86 0.49
N ASN A 136 5.31 -2.67 -0.57
CA ASN A 136 6.27 -2.43 -1.63
C ASN A 136 6.00 -1.09 -2.34
N TYR A 137 4.73 -0.74 -2.57
CA TYR A 137 4.37 0.56 -3.11
C TYR A 137 4.78 1.72 -2.21
N LEU A 138 4.54 1.63 -0.91
CA LEU A 138 4.97 2.67 0.03
C LEU A 138 6.50 2.81 0.08
N LEU A 139 7.26 1.73 -0.05
CA LEU A 139 8.73 1.77 -0.05
C LEU A 139 9.34 2.25 -1.37
N ASP A 140 8.79 1.80 -2.50
CA ASP A 140 9.31 2.08 -3.84
C ASP A 140 8.15 2.32 -4.83
N PRO A 141 7.49 3.49 -4.75
CA PRO A 141 6.31 3.78 -5.57
C PRO A 141 6.67 3.88 -7.06
N GLY A 142 7.93 4.17 -7.41
CA GLY A 142 8.38 4.22 -8.79
C GLY A 142 8.32 2.86 -9.50
N ASN A 143 8.51 1.76 -8.77
CA ASN A 143 8.52 0.39 -9.32
C ASN A 143 7.31 -0.45 -8.87
N ASN A 144 6.33 0.16 -8.22
CA ASN A 144 5.11 -0.48 -7.72
C ASN A 144 3.89 0.35 -8.11
N ALA A 145 2.67 -0.15 -7.86
CA ALA A 145 1.43 0.56 -8.17
C ALA A 145 0.35 0.30 -7.10
N THR A 146 -0.64 1.20 -7.02
CA THR A 146 -1.76 1.12 -6.07
C THR A 146 -2.85 0.14 -6.51
N ILE A 147 -2.74 -0.47 -7.70
CA ILE A 147 -3.48 -1.69 -8.06
C ILE A 147 -2.92 -2.86 -7.24
N LEU A 148 -3.49 -3.13 -6.06
CA LEU A 148 -2.92 -4.09 -5.11
C LEU A 148 -3.21 -5.57 -5.43
N SER A 149 -4.37 -5.88 -6.01
CA SER A 149 -4.82 -7.25 -6.26
C SER A 149 -4.11 -7.87 -7.46
N GLU A 150 -3.46 -9.03 -7.28
CA GLU A 150 -2.83 -9.77 -8.39
C GLU A 150 -3.85 -10.14 -9.47
N ASN A 151 -5.07 -10.51 -9.08
CA ASN A 151 -6.13 -10.80 -10.06
C ASN A 151 -6.50 -9.55 -10.89
N HIS A 152 -6.55 -8.35 -10.27
CA HIS A 152 -6.81 -7.13 -11.02
C HIS A 152 -5.64 -6.77 -11.94
N ARG A 153 -4.40 -6.96 -11.47
CA ARG A 153 -3.20 -6.77 -12.29
C ARG A 153 -3.23 -7.67 -13.52
N GLU A 154 -3.52 -8.95 -13.34
CA GLU A 154 -3.66 -9.93 -14.42
C GLU A 154 -4.75 -9.53 -15.42
N LEU A 155 -5.94 -9.17 -14.93
CA LEU A 155 -7.04 -8.73 -15.79
C LEU A 155 -6.68 -7.50 -16.62
N ILE A 156 -5.98 -6.53 -16.04
CA ILE A 156 -5.52 -5.33 -16.77
C ILE A 156 -4.56 -5.73 -17.89
N ILE A 157 -3.54 -6.53 -17.59
CA ILE A 157 -2.54 -6.93 -18.60
C ILE A 157 -3.19 -7.77 -19.70
N LYS A 158 -3.95 -8.80 -19.36
CA LYS A 158 -4.57 -9.68 -20.35
C LYS A 158 -5.57 -8.94 -21.25
N ASN A 159 -6.37 -8.05 -20.69
CA ASN A 159 -7.42 -7.37 -21.47
C ASN A 159 -6.91 -6.14 -22.24
N LEU A 160 -5.96 -5.37 -21.69
CA LEU A 160 -5.50 -4.14 -22.32
C LEU A 160 -4.26 -4.33 -23.20
N SER A 161 -3.35 -5.22 -22.83
CA SER A 161 -2.11 -5.46 -23.58
C SER A 161 -2.13 -6.73 -24.46
N LYS A 162 -3.11 -7.63 -24.22
CA LYS A 162 -3.19 -8.96 -24.85
C LYS A 162 -1.92 -9.81 -24.66
N LYS A 163 -1.15 -9.53 -23.61
CA LYS A 163 0.03 -10.32 -23.19
C LYS A 163 -0.36 -11.29 -22.08
N GLU A 164 0.46 -12.33 -21.90
CA GLU A 164 0.46 -13.13 -20.68
C GLU A 164 0.86 -12.27 -19.48
N PHE A 165 0.29 -12.59 -18.32
CA PHE A 165 0.57 -11.85 -17.10
C PHE A 165 1.87 -12.32 -16.44
N ASP A 166 2.76 -11.37 -16.19
CA ASP A 166 3.95 -11.55 -15.38
C ASP A 166 3.93 -10.51 -14.24
N SER A 167 3.81 -10.99 -13.00
CA SER A 167 3.71 -10.13 -11.83
C SER A 167 4.98 -9.32 -11.57
N VAL A 168 6.15 -9.83 -11.97
CA VAL A 168 7.44 -9.14 -11.79
C VAL A 168 7.53 -7.93 -12.72
N ASN A 169 6.99 -8.03 -13.93
CA ASN A 169 7.04 -6.98 -14.95
C ASN A 169 5.79 -6.09 -15.00
N PHE A 170 4.79 -6.34 -14.13
CA PHE A 170 3.50 -5.66 -14.14
C PHE A 170 3.60 -4.14 -14.28
N VAL A 171 4.46 -3.47 -13.50
CA VAL A 171 4.56 -2.00 -13.53
C VAL A 171 5.17 -1.50 -14.83
N ASN A 172 6.13 -2.22 -15.41
CA ASN A 172 6.69 -1.87 -16.71
C ASN A 172 5.63 -2.01 -17.81
N ASP A 173 4.84 -3.08 -17.78
CA ASP A 173 3.73 -3.27 -18.71
C ASP A 173 2.65 -2.19 -18.52
N LEU A 174 2.30 -1.85 -17.27
CA LEU A 174 1.37 -0.77 -16.96
C LEU A 174 1.86 0.56 -17.53
N LYS A 175 3.12 0.94 -17.29
CA LYS A 175 3.71 2.17 -17.86
C LYS A 175 3.71 2.13 -19.39
N SER A 176 3.95 0.96 -19.99
CA SER A 176 3.93 0.79 -21.44
C SER A 176 2.54 1.00 -22.03
N LEU A 177 1.48 0.57 -21.35
CA LEU A 177 0.10 0.80 -21.79
C LEU A 177 -0.22 2.29 -21.95
N PHE A 178 0.36 3.13 -21.09
CA PHE A 178 0.05 4.57 -21.07
C PHE A 178 1.08 5.46 -21.78
N ARG A 179 2.16 4.89 -22.32
CA ARG A 179 3.28 5.65 -22.92
C ARG A 179 2.82 6.58 -24.04
N GLU A 180 1.86 6.16 -24.86
CA GLU A 180 1.40 6.93 -26.03
C GLU A 180 0.59 8.19 -25.70
N PHE A 181 0.16 8.35 -24.44
CA PHE A 181 -0.66 9.47 -23.99
C PHE A 181 0.19 10.63 -23.42
N ASN A 182 1.51 10.48 -23.32
CA ASN A 182 2.43 11.52 -22.81
C ASN A 182 1.99 12.10 -21.45
N ILE A 183 1.47 11.25 -20.57
CA ILE A 183 1.03 11.64 -19.22
C ILE A 183 2.26 12.01 -18.40
N SER A 184 2.19 13.12 -17.68
CA SER A 184 3.26 13.57 -16.78
C SER A 184 2.69 13.97 -15.42
N VAL A 185 3.53 13.85 -14.40
CA VAL A 185 3.25 14.26 -13.02
C VAL A 185 4.41 15.12 -12.55
N LYS A 186 4.15 16.09 -11.66
CA LYS A 186 5.18 16.96 -11.11
C LYS A 186 6.20 16.18 -10.27
N ASN A 187 5.72 15.26 -9.43
CA ASN A 187 6.56 14.32 -8.71
C ASN A 187 6.53 12.93 -9.37
N PRO A 188 7.66 12.40 -9.89
CA PRO A 188 7.70 11.10 -10.56
C PRO A 188 7.23 9.92 -9.72
N LEU A 189 7.28 10.02 -8.38
CA LEU A 189 6.79 8.98 -7.47
C LEU A 189 5.26 8.84 -7.50
N ASN A 190 4.53 9.86 -7.99
CA ASN A 190 3.08 9.84 -8.13
C ASN A 190 2.61 9.20 -9.45
N TYR A 191 3.53 8.86 -10.35
CA TYR A 191 3.16 8.46 -11.69
C TYR A 191 2.33 7.17 -11.71
N THR A 192 2.76 6.14 -10.99
CA THR A 192 2.07 4.84 -10.96
C THR A 192 0.74 4.89 -10.21
N ASP A 193 0.56 5.84 -9.29
CA ASP A 193 -0.75 6.13 -8.68
C ASP A 193 -1.71 6.75 -9.68
N LEU A 194 -1.21 7.69 -10.50
CA LEU A 194 -2.03 8.31 -11.54
C LEU A 194 -2.53 7.27 -12.56
N LEU A 195 -1.69 6.30 -12.92
CA LEU A 195 -2.03 5.20 -13.84
C LEU A 195 -3.00 4.16 -13.26
N SER A 196 -3.23 4.18 -11.94
CA SER A 196 -4.03 3.19 -11.21
C SER A 196 -5.51 3.57 -11.09
#